data_AF-A0AAN6DM58-F1
#
_entry.id   AF-A0AAN6DM58-F1
#
_cell.length_a   1.000
_cell.length_b   1.000
_cell.length_c   1.000
_cell.angle_alpha   90.00
_cell.angle_beta   90.00
_cell.angle_gamma   90.00
#
_symmetry.space_group_name_H-M   'P 1'
#
loop_
_entity.id
_entity.type
_entity.pdbx_description
1 polymer ?
#
loop_
_entity_poly.entity_id
_entity_poly.type
_entity_poly.pdbx_seq_one_letter_code
_entity_poly.pdbx_strand_id
1 'polypeptide(L)'
;MVSEQPNKLRKVDGKGFRVRQVYQDAAQKSAYEKLGGDKNAENLTDIPLNKTIKEEEDDAVYSIDGPVRRLRPYYFTYMTHCKQRWIDRNILDVFAHEFRLHPKSYYQNALEKGRVTINEKVANTDTILKNGDLISHRMHRHEPPVTSRPVKIVHEDDELVVIDKPSGIPVHPTGRYRHNTVTFILEREMGIKAHPCNRLDRLTSGLMFLGKTAAGAEKMVKQMREREVSKEYIAKVVGEFPAHQEIVCGQPLRTVDPRIAFNIVDRENGKEAKTVFKRLSYDGTTSLVICKPLTGRTHQIRVHLQYLGHPIVNDPLYSSPKIWGPSLGKGADFDIDAIAEKLSKIGKTEPATSWLHPNDDGEIQSTGQFCSDCGGELYSDPGPNDLDLYLHAYKYSSSQENGWSYQTELPEWAVETQKKYMALALEQAEKCPQIDSAFRVGAVITCGGQVISTGHTRELEGNTHAEQCAMEKYFEKAGSRTLPSGCEIYTTMEPCSERLSGNKPCLERILDHKDSFTTCYVGVMEPNTFISVNVSRKKLQEAGISYIQVPGFAEKSLEVAKRGHKETKQCM
;
A
#
# COMPACT_ATOMS: atom_id res chain seq x y z
N MET A 1 -42.30 -19.79 -26.96
CA MET A 1 -42.70 -18.99 -25.78
C MET A 1 -41.66 -19.22 -24.71
N VAL A 2 -40.69 -18.31 -24.60
CA VAL A 2 -39.67 -18.35 -23.55
C VAL A 2 -40.36 -17.83 -22.30
N SER A 3 -40.54 -18.70 -21.30
CA SER A 3 -41.11 -18.31 -20.01
C SER A 3 -40.19 -17.29 -19.35
N GLU A 4 -40.64 -16.03 -19.25
CA GLU A 4 -40.03 -15.03 -18.40
C GLU A 4 -40.06 -15.55 -16.95
N GLN A 5 -38.89 -15.96 -16.44
CA GLN A 5 -38.74 -16.16 -15.00
C GLN A 5 -38.95 -14.80 -14.32
N PRO A 6 -39.84 -14.69 -13.32
CA PRO A 6 -40.07 -13.43 -12.63
C PRO A 6 -38.74 -12.95 -12.04
N ASN A 7 -38.36 -11.73 -12.44
CA ASN A 7 -37.16 -11.05 -12.00
C ASN A 7 -37.23 -10.91 -10.47
N LYS A 8 -36.58 -11.81 -9.71
CA LYS A 8 -36.51 -11.73 -8.25
C LYS A 8 -35.94 -10.35 -7.91
N LEU A 9 -36.80 -9.44 -7.44
CA LEU A 9 -36.43 -8.08 -7.00
C LEU A 9 -35.20 -8.19 -6.09
N ARG A 10 -34.06 -7.68 -6.57
CA ARG A 10 -32.80 -7.70 -5.81
C ARG A 10 -32.96 -6.75 -4.63
N LYS A 11 -33.03 -7.30 -3.41
CA LYS A 11 -33.07 -6.48 -2.18
C LYS A 11 -31.76 -5.69 -2.03
N VAL A 12 -31.89 -4.39 -1.80
CA VAL A 12 -30.80 -3.46 -1.54
C VAL A 12 -30.98 -2.81 -0.17
N ASP A 13 -29.90 -2.38 0.47
CA ASP A 13 -29.96 -1.60 1.71
C ASP A 13 -30.23 -0.10 1.42
N GLY A 14 -30.37 0.71 2.49
CA GLY A 14 -30.63 2.15 2.38
C GLY A 14 -29.53 2.95 1.67
N LYS A 15 -28.37 2.34 1.36
CA LYS A 15 -27.27 2.94 0.59
C LYS A 15 -27.15 2.34 -0.82
N GLY A 16 -28.11 1.50 -1.22
CA GLY A 16 -28.19 0.88 -2.54
C GLY A 16 -27.35 -0.39 -2.72
N PHE A 17 -26.68 -0.90 -1.68
CA PHE A 17 -25.88 -2.11 -1.80
C PHE A 17 -26.73 -3.38 -1.73
N ARG A 18 -26.38 -4.38 -2.55
CA ARG A 18 -27.11 -5.65 -2.59
C ARG A 18 -26.96 -6.41 -1.27
N VAL A 19 -28.08 -6.85 -0.72
CA VAL A 19 -28.11 -7.69 0.50
C VAL A 19 -28.43 -9.13 0.12
N ARG A 20 -27.63 -10.08 0.61
CA ARG A 20 -27.87 -11.51 0.41
C ARG A 20 -28.85 -12.02 1.46
N GLN A 21 -29.93 -12.66 1.01
CA GLN A 21 -31.02 -13.16 1.87
C GLN A 21 -30.54 -14.16 2.93
N VAL A 22 -29.57 -15.02 2.60
CA VAL A 22 -28.98 -16.02 3.52
C VAL A 22 -28.41 -15.41 4.81
N TYR A 23 -27.94 -14.15 4.76
CA TYR A 23 -27.37 -13.47 5.93
C TYR A 23 -28.43 -12.70 6.75
N GLN A 24 -29.65 -12.54 6.24
CA GLN A 24 -30.76 -11.98 7.03
C GLN A 24 -31.24 -13.01 8.07
N ASP A 25 -31.34 -14.27 7.66
CA ASP A 25 -31.73 -15.38 8.54
C ASP A 25 -30.69 -15.64 9.65
N ALA A 26 -29.44 -15.19 9.47
CA ALA A 26 -28.38 -15.27 10.48
C ALA A 26 -28.60 -14.33 11.68
N ALA A 27 -29.43 -13.29 11.52
CA ALA A 27 -29.78 -12.36 12.59
C ALA A 27 -30.99 -12.84 13.43
N GLN A 28 -31.68 -13.90 13.01
CA GLN A 28 -32.93 -14.34 13.64
C GLN A 28 -32.83 -15.69 14.36
N LYS A 29 -31.90 -16.56 13.96
CA LYS A 29 -31.70 -17.88 14.57
C LYS A 29 -30.37 -17.97 15.30
N SER A 30 -30.35 -18.69 16.41
CA SER A 30 -29.12 -19.10 17.08
C SER A 30 -28.30 -20.08 16.25
N ALA A 31 -27.00 -20.11 16.52
CA ALA A 31 -26.13 -21.15 15.97
C ALA A 31 -26.59 -22.54 16.40
N TYR A 32 -27.05 -22.68 17.65
CA TYR A 32 -27.59 -23.91 18.21
C TYR A 32 -28.78 -24.46 17.42
N GLU A 33 -29.80 -23.61 17.17
CA GLU A 33 -30.98 -23.99 16.39
C GLU A 33 -30.62 -24.39 14.96
N LYS A 34 -29.71 -23.67 14.31
CA LYS A 34 -29.27 -24.00 12.94
C LYS A 34 -28.47 -25.29 12.85
N LEU A 35 -27.82 -25.71 13.93
CA LEU A 35 -27.03 -26.93 14.00
C LEU A 35 -27.83 -28.16 14.48
N GLY A 36 -29.17 -28.07 14.50
CA GLY A 36 -30.07 -29.17 14.83
C GLY A 36 -30.70 -29.09 16.23
N GLY A 37 -30.31 -28.12 17.04
CA GLY A 37 -30.85 -27.87 18.38
C GLY A 37 -30.81 -29.11 19.27
N ASP A 38 -31.91 -29.37 19.98
CA ASP A 38 -32.04 -30.50 20.92
C ASP A 38 -31.75 -31.86 20.27
N LYS A 39 -32.01 -32.00 18.95
CA LYS A 39 -31.76 -33.25 18.22
C LYS A 39 -30.26 -33.55 18.02
N ASN A 40 -29.40 -32.58 18.31
CA ASN A 40 -27.95 -32.68 18.20
C ASN A 40 -27.24 -32.23 19.50
N ALA A 41 -27.96 -32.12 20.62
CA ALA A 41 -27.46 -31.51 21.85
C ALA A 41 -26.16 -32.14 22.38
N GLU A 42 -26.00 -33.46 22.24
CA GLU A 42 -24.79 -34.20 22.67
C GLU A 42 -23.51 -33.70 21.97
N ASN A 43 -23.62 -33.18 20.74
CA ASN A 43 -22.50 -32.67 19.95
C ASN A 43 -22.30 -31.15 20.07
N LEU A 44 -23.26 -30.42 20.66
CA LEU A 44 -23.29 -28.96 20.72
C LEU A 44 -23.10 -28.42 22.16
N THR A 45 -22.42 -29.18 23.01
CA THR A 45 -22.23 -28.86 24.44
C THR A 45 -21.42 -27.59 24.69
N ASP A 46 -20.67 -27.11 23.70
CA ASP A 46 -19.83 -25.90 23.73
C ASP A 46 -20.46 -24.68 23.04
N ILE A 47 -21.75 -24.74 22.68
CA ILE A 47 -22.44 -23.70 21.89
C ILE A 47 -23.44 -22.92 22.75
N PRO A 48 -23.43 -21.57 22.73
CA PRO A 48 -24.46 -20.76 23.37
C PRO A 48 -25.86 -21.06 22.78
N LEU A 49 -26.83 -21.38 23.65
CA LEU A 49 -28.19 -21.73 23.23
C LEU A 49 -28.96 -20.57 22.59
N ASN A 50 -28.79 -19.36 23.14
CA ASN A 50 -29.64 -18.21 22.79
C ASN A 50 -28.94 -17.16 21.92
N LYS A 51 -27.66 -17.37 21.58
CA LYS A 51 -26.88 -16.39 20.83
C LYS A 51 -27.11 -16.57 19.34
N THR A 52 -27.61 -15.53 18.67
CA THR A 52 -27.77 -15.52 17.23
C THR A 52 -26.41 -15.66 16.54
N ILE A 53 -26.40 -16.17 15.30
CA ILE A 53 -25.17 -16.24 14.52
C ILE A 53 -24.55 -14.84 14.39
N LYS A 54 -25.37 -13.81 14.19
CA LYS A 54 -24.89 -12.43 14.08
C LYS A 54 -24.19 -11.94 15.36
N GLU A 55 -24.75 -12.24 16.53
CA GLU A 55 -24.13 -11.88 17.81
C GLU A 55 -22.81 -12.64 18.05
N GLU A 56 -22.67 -13.89 17.61
CA GLU A 56 -21.38 -14.60 17.65
C GLU A 56 -20.33 -13.94 16.74
N GLU A 57 -20.72 -13.43 15.57
CA GLU A 57 -19.80 -12.70 14.69
C GLU A 57 -19.35 -11.37 15.31
N ASP A 58 -20.22 -10.72 16.08
CA ASP A 58 -19.94 -9.42 16.68
C ASP A 58 -19.09 -9.51 17.96
N ASP A 59 -18.85 -10.72 18.50
CA ASP A 59 -17.92 -11.00 19.61
C ASP A 59 -16.45 -10.76 19.28
N ALA A 60 -16.11 -10.56 18.01
CA ALA A 60 -14.76 -10.22 17.62
C ALA A 60 -14.33 -8.95 18.40
N VAL A 61 -13.36 -9.02 19.30
CA VAL A 61 -12.87 -7.85 20.05
C VAL A 61 -11.45 -7.54 19.61
N TYR A 62 -11.21 -6.30 19.18
CA TYR A 62 -9.85 -5.83 18.87
C TYR A 62 -9.08 -5.60 20.17
N SER A 63 -7.81 -5.97 20.16
CA SER A 63 -6.82 -5.51 21.12
C SER A 63 -5.61 -4.98 20.37
N ILE A 64 -5.00 -3.93 20.90
CA ILE A 64 -3.74 -3.39 20.37
C ILE A 64 -2.62 -3.85 21.29
N ASP A 65 -1.62 -4.48 20.69
CA ASP A 65 -0.44 -5.00 21.35
C ASP A 65 0.78 -4.44 20.59
N GLY A 66 1.26 -3.28 21.04
CA GLY A 66 2.33 -2.53 20.38
C GLY A 66 2.04 -2.25 18.88
N PRO A 67 2.88 -2.78 17.96
CA PRO A 67 2.76 -2.50 16.53
C PRO A 67 1.65 -3.29 15.83
N VAL A 68 0.97 -4.21 16.53
CA VAL A 68 -0.05 -5.09 15.95
C VAL A 68 -1.42 -4.93 16.59
N ARG A 69 -2.43 -5.09 15.74
CA ARG A 69 -3.83 -5.24 16.10
C ARG A 69 -4.21 -6.71 16.04
N ARG A 70 -4.71 -7.22 17.16
CA ARG A 70 -5.14 -8.61 17.34
C ARG A 70 -6.65 -8.68 17.46
N LEU A 71 -7.18 -9.85 17.16
CA LEU A 71 -8.56 -10.22 17.43
C LEU A 71 -8.57 -11.40 18.38
N ARG A 72 -9.39 -11.31 19.42
CA ARG A 72 -9.74 -12.51 20.17
C ARG A 72 -10.43 -13.50 19.21
N PRO A 73 -10.02 -14.78 19.19
CA PRO A 73 -10.71 -15.80 18.42
C PRO A 73 -12.22 -15.81 18.71
N TYR A 74 -13.02 -16.02 17.67
CA TYR A 74 -14.48 -15.91 17.71
C TYR A 74 -15.11 -16.95 16.79
N TYR A 75 -16.39 -17.26 17.02
CA TYR A 75 -17.12 -18.19 16.16
C TYR A 75 -17.77 -17.48 14.98
N PHE A 76 -17.68 -18.11 13.81
CA PHE A 76 -18.25 -17.58 12.59
C PHE A 76 -18.90 -18.72 11.79
N THR A 77 -20.10 -18.48 11.26
CA THR A 77 -20.83 -19.47 10.48
C THR A 77 -20.75 -19.17 8.99
N TYR A 78 -19.99 -19.99 8.26
CA TYR A 78 -19.94 -19.92 6.80
C TYR A 78 -21.20 -20.54 6.20
N MET A 79 -21.86 -19.80 5.31
CA MET A 79 -23.02 -20.28 4.58
C MET A 79 -22.81 -20.12 3.07
N THR A 80 -22.95 -21.22 2.33
CA THR A 80 -22.92 -21.20 0.87
C THR A 80 -23.82 -22.27 0.27
N HIS A 81 -24.45 -21.94 -0.85
CA HIS A 81 -25.07 -22.97 -1.69
C HIS A 81 -24.03 -23.80 -2.41
N CYS A 82 -24.35 -25.08 -2.60
CA CYS A 82 -23.63 -26.03 -3.41
C CYS A 82 -23.38 -25.45 -4.81
N LYS A 83 -22.13 -25.51 -5.26
CA LYS A 83 -21.72 -25.06 -6.60
C LYS A 83 -21.84 -26.22 -7.57
N GLN A 84 -22.03 -25.91 -8.85
CA GLN A 84 -22.13 -26.93 -9.91
C GLN A 84 -20.98 -27.96 -9.86
N ARG A 85 -19.74 -27.52 -9.63
CA ARG A 85 -18.56 -28.39 -9.52
C ARG A 85 -18.48 -29.25 -8.26
N TRP A 86 -19.41 -29.08 -7.32
CA TRP A 86 -19.50 -29.83 -6.06
C TRP A 86 -20.64 -30.87 -6.08
N ILE A 87 -21.54 -30.79 -7.06
CA ILE A 87 -22.68 -31.71 -7.18
C ILE A 87 -22.18 -33.14 -7.29
N ASP A 88 -22.84 -34.04 -6.57
CA ASP A 88 -22.56 -35.48 -6.49
C ASP A 88 -21.16 -35.83 -5.96
N ARG A 89 -20.50 -34.87 -5.30
CA ARG A 89 -19.24 -35.10 -4.59
C ARG A 89 -19.46 -35.21 -3.09
N ASN A 90 -18.60 -36.00 -2.46
CA ASN A 90 -18.53 -36.11 -1.02
C ASN A 90 -18.14 -34.76 -0.36
N ILE A 91 -18.82 -34.39 0.73
CA ILE A 91 -18.61 -33.11 1.41
C ILE A 91 -17.19 -32.96 1.98
N LEU A 92 -16.61 -34.03 2.54
CA LEU A 92 -15.28 -34.00 3.14
C LEU A 92 -14.20 -33.77 2.07
N ASP A 93 -14.35 -34.40 0.90
CA ASP A 93 -13.44 -34.18 -0.22
C ASP A 93 -13.59 -32.78 -0.83
N VAL A 94 -14.82 -32.26 -0.89
CA VAL A 94 -15.06 -30.86 -1.30
C VAL A 94 -14.39 -29.90 -0.31
N PHE A 95 -14.54 -30.13 1.00
CA PHE A 95 -13.88 -29.33 2.03
C PHE A 95 -12.35 -29.36 1.89
N ALA A 96 -11.76 -30.55 1.79
CA ALA A 96 -10.32 -30.70 1.64
C ALA A 96 -9.76 -30.08 0.34
N HIS A 97 -10.49 -30.16 -0.78
CA HIS A 97 -9.99 -29.70 -2.07
C HIS A 97 -10.26 -28.22 -2.35
N GLU A 98 -11.37 -27.67 -1.86
CA GLU A 98 -11.81 -26.30 -2.17
C GLU A 98 -11.45 -25.33 -1.05
N PHE A 99 -11.52 -25.77 0.21
CA PHE A 99 -11.31 -24.94 1.40
C PHE A 99 -10.00 -25.34 2.07
N ARG A 100 -8.88 -24.85 1.56
CA ARG A 100 -7.54 -25.31 1.98
C ARG A 100 -6.98 -24.57 3.19
N LEU A 101 -7.85 -23.90 3.95
CA LEU A 101 -7.43 -23.17 5.15
C LEU A 101 -6.98 -24.13 6.26
N HIS A 102 -7.62 -25.29 6.35
CA HIS A 102 -7.34 -26.31 7.35
C HIS A 102 -7.09 -27.68 6.70
N PRO A 103 -6.35 -28.58 7.36
CA PRO A 103 -6.14 -29.95 6.86
C PRO A 103 -7.45 -30.76 6.83
N LYS A 104 -7.48 -31.86 6.05
CA LYS A 104 -8.65 -32.75 5.94
C LYS A 104 -9.16 -33.22 7.31
N SER A 105 -8.26 -33.49 8.25
CA SER A 105 -8.56 -33.92 9.62
C SER A 105 -9.40 -32.91 10.39
N TYR A 106 -9.18 -31.61 10.20
CA TYR A 106 -10.00 -30.56 10.82
C TYR A 106 -11.46 -30.64 10.35
N TYR A 107 -11.66 -30.80 9.04
CA TYR A 107 -13.01 -30.88 8.47
C TYR A 107 -13.74 -32.16 8.84
N GLN A 108 -13.00 -33.27 8.93
CA GLN A 108 -13.53 -34.53 9.46
C GLN A 108 -14.01 -34.33 10.90
N ASN A 109 -13.19 -33.73 11.77
CA ASN A 109 -13.59 -33.45 13.16
C ASN A 109 -14.80 -32.51 13.25
N ALA A 110 -14.90 -31.53 12.36
CA ALA A 110 -16.05 -30.63 12.30
C ALA A 110 -17.36 -31.36 11.92
N LEU A 111 -17.29 -32.32 10.99
CA LEU A 111 -18.43 -33.16 10.62
C LEU A 111 -18.82 -34.12 11.76
N GLU A 112 -17.84 -34.79 12.37
CA GLU A 112 -18.06 -35.70 13.50
C GLU A 112 -18.66 -35.00 14.72
N LYS A 113 -18.27 -33.75 14.98
CA LYS A 113 -18.83 -32.88 16.04
C LYS A 113 -20.14 -32.19 15.63
N GLY A 114 -20.72 -32.53 14.48
CA GLY A 114 -21.99 -31.96 14.02
C GLY A 114 -21.98 -30.44 13.80
N ARG A 115 -20.81 -29.85 13.53
CA ARG A 115 -20.63 -28.39 13.29
C ARG A 115 -20.93 -27.98 11.84
N VAL A 116 -21.35 -28.95 11.01
CA VAL A 116 -21.67 -28.78 9.61
C VAL A 116 -23.07 -29.30 9.35
N THR A 117 -23.89 -28.51 8.65
CA THR A 117 -25.23 -28.91 8.24
C THR A 117 -25.46 -28.68 6.76
N ILE A 118 -26.30 -29.52 6.16
CA ILE A 118 -26.90 -29.31 4.84
C ILE A 118 -28.39 -29.12 5.02
N ASN A 119 -28.92 -27.99 4.56
CA ASN A 119 -30.34 -27.66 4.67
C ASN A 119 -30.87 -27.85 6.11
N GLU A 120 -30.11 -27.33 7.09
CA GLU A 120 -30.40 -27.43 8.54
C GLU A 120 -30.37 -28.85 9.14
N LYS A 121 -29.85 -29.84 8.39
CA LYS A 121 -29.61 -31.21 8.89
C LYS A 121 -28.13 -31.47 9.06
N VAL A 122 -27.74 -32.09 10.17
CA VAL A 122 -26.33 -32.43 10.45
C VAL A 122 -25.77 -33.31 9.34
N ALA A 123 -24.63 -32.90 8.79
CA ALA A 123 -23.90 -33.66 7.78
C ALA A 123 -22.84 -34.54 8.45
N ASN A 124 -22.49 -35.63 7.78
CA ASN A 124 -21.43 -36.56 8.19
C ASN A 124 -20.39 -36.73 7.06
N THR A 125 -19.35 -37.52 7.32
CA THR A 125 -18.25 -37.78 6.38
C THR A 125 -18.68 -38.42 5.08
N ASP A 126 -19.83 -39.09 5.02
CA ASP A 126 -20.34 -39.80 3.84
C ASP A 126 -21.34 -38.97 3.03
N THR A 127 -21.65 -37.76 3.49
CA THR A 127 -22.68 -36.93 2.89
C THR A 127 -22.30 -36.49 1.48
N ILE A 128 -23.19 -36.75 0.51
CA ILE A 128 -23.03 -36.37 -0.90
C ILE A 128 -23.83 -35.10 -1.19
N LEU A 129 -23.15 -34.08 -1.71
CA LEU A 129 -23.76 -32.79 -2.01
C LEU A 129 -24.69 -32.86 -3.23
N LYS A 130 -25.85 -32.21 -3.13
CA LYS A 130 -26.85 -32.11 -4.20
C LYS A 130 -27.02 -30.67 -4.66
N ASN A 131 -27.63 -30.52 -5.84
CA ASN A 131 -27.90 -29.20 -6.39
C ASN A 131 -28.83 -28.41 -5.46
N GLY A 132 -28.48 -27.15 -5.19
CA GLY A 132 -29.28 -26.26 -4.34
C GLY A 132 -28.98 -26.35 -2.84
N ASP A 133 -28.29 -27.41 -2.38
CA ASP A 133 -27.97 -27.61 -0.96
C ASP A 133 -27.34 -26.37 -0.34
N LEU A 134 -27.88 -25.93 0.79
CA LEU A 134 -27.29 -24.88 1.62
C LEU A 134 -26.38 -25.54 2.65
N ILE A 135 -25.08 -25.36 2.47
CA ILE A 135 -24.05 -25.82 3.38
C ILE A 135 -23.83 -24.72 4.42
N SER A 136 -23.90 -25.07 5.71
CA SER A 136 -23.57 -24.22 6.84
C SER A 136 -22.46 -24.87 7.65
N HIS A 137 -21.42 -24.12 8.00
CA HIS A 137 -20.28 -24.60 8.79
C HIS A 137 -19.92 -23.56 9.84
N ARG A 138 -20.16 -23.88 11.12
CA ARG A 138 -19.75 -23.05 12.25
C ARG A 138 -18.30 -23.35 12.60
N MET A 139 -17.42 -22.36 12.45
CA MET A 139 -16.00 -22.52 12.71
C MET A 139 -15.47 -21.49 13.71
N HIS A 140 -14.46 -21.90 14.47
CA HIS A 140 -13.71 -21.01 15.35
C HIS A 140 -12.60 -20.33 14.53
N ARG A 141 -12.69 -19.01 14.34
CA ARG A 141 -11.75 -18.25 13.51
C ARG A 141 -10.61 -17.67 14.32
N HIS A 142 -9.42 -17.83 13.76
CA HIS A 142 -8.17 -17.20 14.19
C HIS A 142 -7.69 -16.30 13.06
N GLU A 143 -7.91 -15.00 13.20
CA GLU A 143 -7.41 -14.04 12.21
C GLU A 143 -5.97 -13.66 12.54
N PRO A 144 -5.04 -13.66 11.55
CA PRO A 144 -3.68 -13.21 11.78
C PRO A 144 -3.67 -11.74 12.25
N PRO A 145 -2.75 -11.37 13.14
CA PRO A 145 -2.55 -9.98 13.50
C PRO A 145 -2.23 -9.12 12.27
N VAL A 146 -2.67 -7.87 12.29
CA VAL A 146 -2.34 -6.85 11.27
C VAL A 146 -1.69 -5.66 11.95
N THR A 147 -1.18 -4.67 11.20
CA THR A 147 -0.62 -3.46 11.83
C THR A 147 -1.66 -2.74 12.70
N SER A 148 -1.21 -2.12 13.79
CA SER A 148 -2.03 -1.22 14.62
C SER A 148 -2.11 0.21 14.07
N ARG A 149 -1.35 0.55 13.02
CA ARG A 149 -1.37 1.88 12.41
C ARG A 149 -2.79 2.26 11.96
N PRO A 150 -3.24 3.50 12.23
CA PRO A 150 -4.59 3.92 11.93
C PRO A 150 -4.83 4.01 10.43
N VAL A 151 -6.08 3.77 10.01
CA VAL A 151 -6.55 4.11 8.67
C VAL A 151 -6.86 5.62 8.66
N LYS A 152 -6.10 6.42 7.92
CA LYS A 152 -6.32 7.87 7.86
C LYS A 152 -7.30 8.22 6.73
N ILE A 153 -8.20 9.16 6.99
CA ILE A 153 -9.08 9.73 5.96
C ILE A 153 -8.33 10.88 5.27
N VAL A 154 -8.22 10.82 3.94
CA VAL A 154 -7.65 11.87 3.10
C VAL A 154 -8.75 12.79 2.58
N HIS A 155 -9.91 12.22 2.23
CA HIS A 155 -11.10 12.96 1.79
C HIS A 155 -12.35 12.17 2.12
N GLU A 156 -13.43 12.85 2.49
CA GLU A 156 -14.73 12.24 2.69
C GLU A 156 -15.84 13.19 2.20
N ASP A 157 -16.79 12.64 1.45
CA ASP A 157 -18.04 13.29 1.07
C ASP A 157 -19.23 12.32 1.25
N ASP A 158 -20.40 12.66 0.72
CA ASP A 158 -21.61 11.85 0.87
C ASP A 158 -21.52 10.49 0.13
N GLU A 159 -20.76 10.41 -0.96
CA GLU A 159 -20.69 9.26 -1.84
C GLU A 159 -19.42 8.43 -1.67
N LEU A 160 -18.30 9.06 -1.31
CA LEU A 160 -16.97 8.48 -1.30
C LEU A 160 -16.21 8.78 0.00
N VAL A 161 -15.32 7.85 0.36
CA VAL A 161 -14.23 8.08 1.30
C VAL A 161 -12.93 7.65 0.64
N VAL A 162 -11.93 8.53 0.69
CA VAL A 162 -10.56 8.29 0.23
C VAL A 162 -9.68 8.17 1.45
N ILE A 163 -8.95 7.07 1.55
CA ILE A 163 -8.11 6.77 2.71
C ILE A 163 -6.64 6.68 2.32
N ASP A 164 -5.78 6.97 3.28
CA ASP A 164 -4.41 6.46 3.30
C ASP A 164 -4.41 5.12 4.05
N LYS A 165 -4.40 4.05 3.27
CA LYS A 165 -4.41 2.68 3.80
C LYS A 165 -3.02 2.36 4.37
N PRO A 166 -2.90 1.97 5.65
CA PRO A 166 -1.62 1.49 6.18
C PRO A 166 -1.23 0.13 5.57
N SER A 167 0.08 -0.14 5.48
CA SER A 167 0.58 -1.45 5.05
C SER A 167 0.26 -2.54 6.08
N GLY A 168 0.03 -3.78 5.63
CA GLY A 168 -0.20 -4.94 6.49
C GLY A 168 -1.68 -5.33 6.65
N ILE A 169 -2.62 -4.48 6.24
CA ILE A 169 -4.07 -4.72 6.36
C ILE A 169 -4.68 -5.12 5.00
N PRO A 170 -5.41 -6.24 4.88
CA PRO A 170 -6.22 -6.52 3.69
C PRO A 170 -7.39 -5.55 3.55
N VAL A 171 -7.79 -5.28 2.31
CA VAL A 171 -8.85 -4.31 2.01
C VAL A 171 -10.24 -4.75 2.53
N HIS A 172 -10.62 -5.99 2.23
CA HIS A 172 -11.94 -6.55 2.50
C HIS A 172 -11.78 -8.02 2.92
N PRO A 173 -12.81 -8.66 3.53
CA PRO A 173 -12.74 -10.05 3.96
C PRO A 173 -12.22 -10.96 2.85
N THR A 174 -11.11 -11.65 3.12
CA THR A 174 -10.43 -12.53 2.19
C THR A 174 -9.54 -13.52 2.92
N GLY A 175 -9.55 -14.78 2.49
CA GLY A 175 -8.76 -15.84 3.12
C GLY A 175 -8.95 -15.89 4.64
N ARG A 176 -7.84 -15.73 5.37
CA ARG A 176 -7.79 -15.76 6.84
C ARG A 176 -8.33 -14.50 7.53
N TYR A 177 -8.64 -13.43 6.79
CA TYR A 177 -9.02 -12.14 7.35
C TYR A 177 -10.50 -11.81 7.09
N ARG A 178 -11.17 -11.26 8.11
CA ARG A 178 -12.54 -10.73 8.06
C ARG A 178 -12.62 -9.40 8.80
N HIS A 179 -12.52 -9.41 10.13
CA HIS A 179 -12.56 -8.17 10.92
C HIS A 179 -11.23 -7.41 10.79
N ASN A 180 -10.09 -8.09 10.70
CA ASN A 180 -8.80 -7.47 10.40
C ASN A 180 -8.70 -7.06 8.92
N THR A 181 -9.64 -6.23 8.46
CA THR A 181 -9.70 -5.67 7.10
C THR A 181 -10.15 -4.23 7.13
N VAL A 182 -9.70 -3.42 6.17
CA VAL A 182 -9.98 -1.98 6.13
C VAL A 182 -11.48 -1.70 6.23
N THR A 183 -12.33 -2.44 5.50
CA THR A 183 -13.78 -2.23 5.55
C THR A 183 -14.39 -2.42 6.94
N PHE A 184 -13.96 -3.44 7.70
CA PHE A 184 -14.49 -3.70 9.05
C PHE A 184 -13.88 -2.78 10.10
N ILE A 185 -12.63 -2.38 9.90
CA ILE A 185 -11.94 -1.43 10.75
C ILE A 185 -12.61 -0.06 10.65
N LEU A 186 -12.88 0.44 9.44
CA LEU A 186 -13.60 1.70 9.22
C LEU A 186 -15.02 1.66 9.79
N GLU A 187 -15.74 0.55 9.59
CA GLU A 187 -17.09 0.40 10.14
C GLU A 187 -17.07 0.43 11.68
N ARG A 188 -16.13 -0.26 12.33
CA ARG A 188 -16.09 -0.30 13.80
C ARG A 188 -15.51 0.96 14.44
N GLU A 189 -14.40 1.47 13.92
CA GLU A 189 -13.67 2.59 14.54
C GLU A 189 -14.28 3.94 14.17
N MET A 190 -14.96 4.03 13.02
CA MET A 190 -15.45 5.31 12.48
C MET A 190 -16.93 5.29 12.10
N GLY A 191 -17.64 4.16 12.20
CA GLY A 191 -19.03 4.04 11.73
C GLY A 191 -19.19 4.12 10.21
N ILE A 192 -18.08 4.05 9.45
CA ILE A 192 -18.07 4.21 7.99
C ILE A 192 -18.19 2.84 7.34
N LYS A 193 -19.42 2.45 7.01
CA LYS A 193 -19.70 1.31 6.14
C LYS A 193 -19.51 1.73 4.68
N ALA A 194 -18.45 1.23 4.04
CA ALA A 194 -18.08 1.56 2.67
C ALA A 194 -17.58 0.32 1.88
N HIS A 195 -17.63 0.42 0.56
CA HIS A 195 -17.28 -0.67 -0.37
C HIS A 195 -16.09 -0.29 -1.26
N PRO A 196 -15.07 -1.16 -1.42
CA PRO A 196 -13.88 -0.84 -2.22
C PRO A 196 -14.20 -0.49 -3.68
N CYS A 197 -13.74 0.67 -4.15
CA CYS A 197 -13.76 1.05 -5.58
C CYS A 197 -12.51 0.54 -6.32
N ASN A 198 -11.38 0.45 -5.60
CA ASN A 198 -10.16 -0.22 -6.02
C ASN A 198 -9.63 -1.12 -4.92
N ARG A 199 -8.56 -1.86 -5.22
CA ARG A 199 -7.87 -2.69 -4.24
C ARG A 199 -6.38 -2.40 -4.29
N LEU A 200 -5.78 -2.34 -3.11
CA LEU A 200 -4.33 -2.45 -2.91
C LEU A 200 -4.04 -3.84 -2.33
N ASP A 201 -2.86 -4.38 -2.60
CA ASP A 201 -2.39 -5.59 -1.94
C ASP A 201 -2.30 -5.36 -0.42
N ARG A 202 -2.32 -6.43 0.38
CA ARG A 202 -2.28 -6.35 1.85
C ARG A 202 -1.12 -5.46 2.35
N LEU A 203 0.08 -5.68 1.79
CA LEU A 203 1.29 -4.95 2.14
C LEU A 203 1.43 -3.60 1.42
N THR A 204 0.67 -3.32 0.38
CA THR A 204 0.76 -2.01 -0.29
C THR A 204 0.03 -0.96 0.54
N SER A 205 0.68 0.16 0.83
CA SER A 205 0.09 1.30 1.55
C SER A 205 -0.40 2.40 0.59
N GLY A 206 -1.11 3.41 1.10
CA GLY A 206 -1.46 4.62 0.36
C GLY A 206 -2.91 4.72 -0.09
N LEU A 207 -3.15 5.60 -1.06
CA LEU A 207 -4.46 6.00 -1.55
C LEU A 207 -5.34 4.83 -1.99
N MET A 208 -6.52 4.79 -1.38
CA MET A 208 -7.58 3.87 -1.73
C MET A 208 -8.94 4.56 -1.65
N PHE A 209 -9.82 4.23 -2.59
CA PHE A 209 -11.16 4.79 -2.73
C PHE A 209 -12.18 3.74 -2.29
N LEU A 210 -13.13 4.14 -1.45
CA LEU A 210 -14.28 3.34 -1.07
C LEU A 210 -15.57 4.15 -1.29
N GLY A 211 -16.59 3.51 -1.83
CA GLY A 211 -17.92 4.11 -1.96
C GLY A 211 -18.73 3.93 -0.70
N LYS A 212 -19.21 5.04 -0.15
CA LYS A 212 -20.21 5.08 0.93
C LYS A 212 -21.60 4.72 0.39
N THR A 213 -21.85 4.95 -0.90
CA THR A 213 -23.08 4.55 -1.60
C THR A 213 -22.77 3.67 -2.81
N ALA A 214 -23.75 2.87 -3.25
CA ALA A 214 -23.58 2.04 -4.45
C ALA A 214 -23.33 2.88 -5.71
N ALA A 215 -24.00 4.03 -5.83
CA ALA A 215 -23.83 4.97 -6.93
C ALA A 215 -22.41 5.57 -6.96
N GLY A 216 -21.91 6.04 -5.81
CA GLY A 216 -20.54 6.55 -5.69
C GLY A 216 -19.49 5.50 -6.04
N ALA A 217 -19.67 4.27 -5.55
CA ALA A 217 -18.79 3.16 -5.87
C ALA A 217 -18.77 2.86 -7.38
N GLU A 218 -19.93 2.77 -8.01
CA GLU A 218 -20.06 2.49 -9.44
C GLU A 218 -19.41 3.59 -10.30
N LYS A 219 -19.65 4.85 -9.97
CA LYS A 219 -19.04 6.01 -10.66
C LYS A 219 -17.51 5.95 -10.60
N MET A 220 -16.93 5.71 -9.43
CA MET A 220 -15.48 5.65 -9.27
C MET A 220 -14.87 4.42 -9.95
N VAL A 221 -15.50 3.24 -9.82
CA VAL A 221 -15.07 2.02 -10.53
C VAL A 221 -15.09 2.23 -12.04
N LYS A 222 -16.11 2.92 -12.57
CA LYS A 222 -16.21 3.25 -13.99
C LYS A 222 -15.03 4.11 -14.46
N GLN A 223 -14.73 5.22 -13.78
CA GLN A 223 -13.59 6.09 -14.12
C GLN A 223 -12.26 5.31 -14.16
N MET A 224 -12.03 4.43 -13.17
CA MET A 224 -10.82 3.61 -13.13
C MET A 224 -10.76 2.58 -14.25
N ARG A 225 -11.90 1.99 -14.64
CA ARG A 225 -11.99 1.03 -15.74
C ARG A 225 -11.74 1.69 -17.10
N GLU A 226 -12.25 2.91 -17.26
CA GLU A 226 -12.11 3.73 -18.48
C GLU A 226 -10.73 4.40 -18.59
N ARG A 227 -9.81 4.10 -17.65
CA ARG A 227 -8.44 4.63 -17.58
C ARG A 227 -8.38 6.17 -17.47
N GLU A 228 -9.41 6.77 -16.90
CA GLU A 228 -9.49 8.20 -16.63
C GLU A 228 -8.78 8.61 -15.34
N VAL A 229 -8.17 7.64 -14.64
CA VAL A 229 -7.46 7.86 -13.38
C VAL A 229 -5.97 7.58 -13.57
N SER A 230 -5.17 8.62 -13.50
CA SER A 230 -3.72 8.50 -13.36
C SER A 230 -3.36 8.08 -11.94
N LYS A 231 -2.38 7.19 -11.81
CA LYS A 231 -1.91 6.65 -10.53
C LYS A 231 -0.40 6.78 -10.45
N GLU A 232 0.08 7.33 -9.35
CA GLU A 232 1.49 7.43 -9.04
C GLU A 232 1.76 6.72 -7.72
N TYR A 233 2.77 5.85 -7.74
CA TYR A 233 3.26 5.12 -6.58
C TYR A 233 4.72 5.51 -6.31
N ILE A 234 5.13 5.37 -5.06
CA ILE A 234 6.53 5.50 -4.64
C ILE A 234 7.01 4.11 -4.23
N ALA A 235 8.21 3.73 -4.68
CA ALA A 235 8.86 2.48 -4.31
C ALA A 235 10.32 2.73 -3.91
N LYS A 236 10.80 2.03 -2.88
CA LYS A 236 12.24 1.96 -2.53
C LYS A 236 12.80 0.66 -3.07
N VAL A 237 13.78 0.74 -3.98
CA VAL A 237 14.27 -0.39 -4.78
C VAL A 237 15.75 -0.63 -4.58
N VAL A 238 16.17 -1.89 -4.76
CA VAL A 238 17.57 -2.31 -4.64
C VAL A 238 18.44 -1.63 -5.71
N GLY A 239 19.58 -1.09 -5.30
CA GLY A 239 20.63 -0.57 -6.18
C GLY A 239 20.35 0.81 -6.77
N GLU A 240 21.19 1.17 -7.73
CA GLU A 240 21.10 2.42 -8.48
C GLU A 240 20.17 2.26 -9.69
N PHE A 241 18.93 2.75 -9.58
CA PHE A 241 18.01 2.79 -10.70
C PHE A 241 18.52 3.80 -11.74
N PRO A 242 18.28 3.62 -13.06
CA PRO A 242 18.72 4.59 -14.07
C PRO A 242 18.22 6.03 -13.80
N ALA A 243 19.11 7.00 -14.04
CA ALA A 243 18.84 8.43 -13.87
C ALA A 243 18.22 9.07 -15.14
N HIS A 244 17.55 10.21 -14.98
CA HIS A 244 17.10 11.18 -16.01
C HIS A 244 16.13 10.73 -17.09
N GLN A 245 15.98 9.42 -17.30
CA GLN A 245 15.06 8.88 -18.28
C GLN A 245 13.92 8.16 -17.59
N GLU A 246 12.71 8.36 -18.10
CA GLU A 246 11.61 7.49 -17.77
C GLU A 246 11.87 6.11 -18.36
N ILE A 247 11.90 5.09 -17.51
CA ILE A 247 12.04 3.70 -17.93
C ILE A 247 10.63 3.12 -18.11
N VAL A 248 10.30 2.74 -19.33
CA VAL A 248 9.02 2.12 -19.66
C VAL A 248 9.18 0.61 -19.71
N CYS A 249 8.57 -0.11 -18.77
CA CYS A 249 8.49 -1.56 -18.81
C CYS A 249 7.10 -2.00 -19.28
N GLY A 250 7.04 -2.56 -20.49
CA GLY A 250 5.84 -3.08 -21.14
C GLY A 250 5.74 -4.61 -21.17
N GLN A 251 6.41 -5.31 -20.23
CA GLN A 251 6.40 -6.77 -20.22
C GLN A 251 5.03 -7.31 -19.76
N PRO A 252 4.44 -8.27 -20.47
CA PRO A 252 3.17 -8.89 -20.07
C PRO A 252 3.32 -9.80 -18.84
N LEU A 253 2.24 -9.94 -18.07
CA LEU A 253 2.25 -10.62 -16.77
C LEU A 253 1.25 -11.79 -16.70
N ARG A 254 1.69 -12.91 -16.12
CA ARG A 254 0.84 -14.07 -15.82
C ARG A 254 0.92 -14.43 -14.34
N THR A 255 -0.22 -14.84 -13.78
CA THR A 255 -0.27 -15.53 -12.49
C THR A 255 0.00 -17.02 -12.73
N VAL A 256 1.13 -17.53 -12.25
CA VAL A 256 1.52 -18.95 -12.36
C VAL A 256 0.70 -19.77 -11.39
N ASP A 257 0.71 -19.36 -10.12
CA ASP A 257 -0.04 -20.02 -9.07
C ASP A 257 -0.73 -18.98 -8.17
N PRO A 258 -2.07 -18.88 -8.22
CA PRO A 258 -2.81 -17.94 -7.38
C PRO A 258 -2.71 -18.27 -5.88
N ARG A 259 -2.33 -19.50 -5.49
CA ARG A 259 -2.25 -19.96 -4.09
C ARG A 259 -1.11 -19.32 -3.33
N ILE A 260 0.00 -19.06 -4.01
CA ILE A 260 1.20 -18.40 -3.47
C ILE A 260 1.38 -16.98 -4.02
N ALA A 261 0.34 -16.46 -4.70
CA ALA A 261 0.35 -15.15 -5.37
C ALA A 261 1.56 -14.95 -6.30
N PHE A 262 2.02 -16.03 -6.95
CA PHE A 262 3.21 -16.02 -7.78
C PHE A 262 2.88 -15.50 -9.18
N ASN A 263 3.27 -14.26 -9.44
CA ASN A 263 3.13 -13.59 -10.73
C ASN A 263 4.51 -13.37 -11.36
N ILE A 264 4.62 -13.58 -12.67
CA ILE A 264 5.86 -13.46 -13.43
C ILE A 264 5.65 -12.65 -14.72
N VAL A 265 6.75 -12.22 -15.33
CA VAL A 265 6.76 -11.85 -16.75
C VAL A 265 6.62 -13.12 -17.59
N ASP A 266 5.66 -13.11 -18.51
CA ASP A 266 5.43 -14.22 -19.45
C ASP A 266 5.03 -13.63 -20.81
N ARG A 267 5.95 -13.69 -21.77
CA ARG A 267 5.79 -13.06 -23.09
C ARG A 267 4.78 -13.76 -23.99
N GLU A 268 4.47 -15.03 -23.72
CA GLU A 268 3.58 -15.84 -24.55
C GLU A 268 2.15 -15.84 -24.02
N ASN A 269 2.00 -16.03 -22.70
CA ASN A 269 0.71 -16.27 -22.06
C ASN A 269 0.31 -15.13 -21.09
N GLY A 270 1.15 -14.12 -20.94
CA GLY A 270 0.90 -12.99 -20.06
C GLY A 270 -0.14 -12.01 -20.62
N LYS A 271 -0.85 -11.36 -19.70
CA LYS A 271 -1.73 -10.23 -20.03
C LYS A 271 -0.90 -8.96 -20.15
N GLU A 272 -1.21 -8.14 -21.14
CA GLU A 272 -0.56 -6.84 -21.35
C GLU A 272 -0.52 -6.03 -20.05
N ALA A 273 0.68 -5.54 -19.74
CA ALA A 273 0.97 -4.69 -18.61
C ALA A 273 2.01 -3.64 -18.99
N LYS A 274 1.84 -2.41 -18.49
CA LYS A 274 2.76 -1.30 -18.76
C LYS A 274 2.91 -0.40 -17.56
N THR A 275 4.16 -0.10 -17.19
CA THR A 275 4.50 0.80 -16.08
C THR A 275 5.63 1.72 -16.50
N VAL A 276 5.51 3.00 -16.18
CA VAL A 276 6.56 4.01 -16.36
C VAL A 276 7.24 4.25 -15.02
N PHE A 277 8.57 4.26 -15.01
CA PHE A 277 9.38 4.45 -13.80
C PHE A 277 10.28 5.66 -13.95
N LYS A 278 10.47 6.41 -12.87
CA LYS A 278 11.40 7.53 -12.82
C LYS A 278 12.10 7.57 -11.47
N ARG A 279 13.43 7.60 -11.46
CA ARG A 279 14.20 7.75 -10.22
C ARG A 279 14.00 9.15 -9.64
N LEU A 280 13.76 9.20 -8.33
CA LEU A 280 13.73 10.43 -7.52
C LEU A 280 15.07 10.69 -6.86
N SER A 281 15.58 9.67 -6.16
CA SER A 281 16.83 9.79 -5.41
C SER A 281 17.61 8.48 -5.39
N TYR A 282 18.89 8.58 -5.08
CA TYR A 282 19.76 7.43 -4.82
C TYR A 282 20.63 7.70 -3.59
N ASP A 283 20.55 6.82 -2.59
CA ASP A 283 21.26 6.98 -1.31
C ASP A 283 22.64 6.32 -1.25
N GLY A 284 23.13 5.82 -2.40
CA GLY A 284 24.38 5.05 -2.48
C GLY A 284 24.20 3.54 -2.37
N THR A 285 22.99 3.08 -1.99
CA THR A 285 22.63 1.66 -1.89
C THR A 285 21.28 1.32 -2.52
N THR A 286 20.31 2.21 -2.39
CA THR A 286 18.93 2.02 -2.82
C THR A 286 18.41 3.27 -3.49
N SER A 287 17.45 3.09 -4.39
CA SER A 287 16.83 4.18 -5.13
C SER A 287 15.38 4.37 -4.72
N LEU A 288 14.93 5.62 -4.69
CA LEU A 288 13.51 5.95 -4.60
C LEU A 288 12.97 6.17 -6.01
N VAL A 289 11.85 5.55 -6.36
CA VAL A 289 11.32 5.52 -7.73
C VAL A 289 9.83 5.86 -7.73
N ILE A 290 9.44 6.83 -8.56
CA ILE A 290 8.04 7.02 -8.94
C ILE A 290 7.67 5.95 -9.95
N CYS A 291 6.56 5.26 -9.70
CA CYS A 291 6.00 4.24 -10.57
C CYS A 291 4.61 4.68 -11.04
N LYS A 292 4.39 4.78 -12.35
CA LYS A 292 3.09 5.12 -12.97
C LYS A 292 2.57 3.94 -13.77
N PRO A 293 1.77 3.05 -13.16
CA PRO A 293 1.18 1.92 -13.89
C PRO A 293 0.05 2.41 -14.81
N LEU A 294 0.14 2.07 -16.10
CA LEU A 294 -0.87 2.40 -17.11
C LEU A 294 -1.93 1.29 -17.26
N THR A 295 -1.71 0.18 -16.57
CA THR A 295 -2.59 -0.99 -16.44
C THR A 295 -2.65 -1.43 -14.97
N GLY A 296 -3.59 -2.32 -14.60
CA GLY A 296 -3.77 -2.76 -13.22
C GLY A 296 -3.73 -4.29 -13.06
N ARG A 297 -2.57 -4.93 -13.30
CA ARG A 297 -2.39 -6.37 -13.01
C ARG A 297 -1.93 -6.59 -11.57
N THR A 298 -2.23 -7.76 -11.02
CA THR A 298 -1.76 -8.18 -9.70
C THR A 298 -0.23 -8.10 -9.64
N HIS A 299 0.31 -7.48 -8.59
CA HIS A 299 1.75 -7.30 -8.36
C HIS A 299 2.52 -6.60 -9.51
N GLN A 300 1.85 -5.87 -10.40
CA GLN A 300 2.47 -5.36 -11.63
C GLN A 300 3.75 -4.55 -11.41
N ILE A 301 3.72 -3.57 -10.50
CA ILE A 301 4.89 -2.74 -10.18
C ILE A 301 6.02 -3.60 -9.64
N ARG A 302 5.70 -4.52 -8.71
CA ARG A 302 6.67 -5.40 -8.03
C ARG A 302 7.41 -6.29 -9.02
N VAL A 303 6.67 -6.95 -9.92
CA VAL A 303 7.25 -7.85 -10.94
C VAL A 303 8.02 -7.07 -12.01
N HIS A 304 7.53 -5.91 -12.46
CA HIS A 304 8.27 -5.09 -13.44
C HIS A 304 9.59 -4.57 -12.86
N LEU A 305 9.60 -4.13 -11.60
CA LEU A 305 10.80 -3.70 -10.90
C LEU A 305 11.81 -4.84 -10.72
N GLN A 306 11.33 -6.03 -10.33
CA GLN A 306 12.16 -7.23 -10.27
C GLN A 306 12.76 -7.59 -11.64
N TYR A 307 11.94 -7.61 -12.69
CA TYR A 307 12.39 -7.89 -14.07
C TYR A 307 13.49 -6.92 -14.53
N LEU A 308 13.39 -5.64 -14.15
CA LEU A 308 14.42 -4.64 -14.44
C LEU A 308 15.71 -4.84 -13.60
N GLY A 309 15.69 -5.72 -12.59
CA GLY A 309 16.81 -5.99 -11.68
C GLY A 309 16.82 -5.10 -10.44
N HIS A 310 15.73 -4.40 -10.16
CA HIS A 310 15.60 -3.46 -9.04
C HIS A 310 14.34 -3.79 -8.22
N PRO A 311 14.21 -4.99 -7.62
CA PRO A 311 13.04 -5.31 -6.82
C PRO A 311 12.91 -4.34 -5.63
N ILE A 312 11.71 -4.25 -5.07
CA ILE A 312 11.45 -3.46 -3.86
C ILE A 312 12.23 -4.08 -2.70
N VAL A 313 12.96 -3.27 -1.95
CA VAL A 313 14.03 -3.73 -1.04
C VAL A 313 13.56 -4.73 0.02
N ASN A 314 12.33 -4.59 0.50
CA ASN A 314 11.74 -5.44 1.54
C ASN A 314 10.61 -6.33 0.99
N ASP A 315 10.57 -6.59 -0.31
CA ASP A 315 9.51 -7.40 -0.89
C ASP A 315 9.67 -8.89 -0.52
N PRO A 316 8.73 -9.48 0.26
CA PRO A 316 8.86 -10.85 0.76
C PRO A 316 8.74 -11.92 -0.34
N LEU A 317 8.20 -11.56 -1.51
CA LEU A 317 8.04 -12.50 -2.63
C LEU A 317 9.11 -12.32 -3.68
N TYR A 318 9.55 -11.10 -3.97
CA TYR A 318 10.32 -10.78 -5.17
C TYR A 318 11.74 -10.30 -4.92
N SER A 319 12.15 -10.10 -3.66
CA SER A 319 13.48 -9.55 -3.34
C SER A 319 14.40 -10.48 -2.56
N SER A 320 13.95 -11.69 -2.21
CA SER A 320 14.77 -12.64 -1.44
C SER A 320 15.94 -13.21 -2.24
N PRO A 321 17.20 -12.98 -1.84
CA PRO A 321 18.35 -13.64 -2.49
C PRO A 321 18.33 -15.16 -2.28
N LYS A 322 17.73 -15.67 -1.20
CA LYS A 322 17.59 -17.13 -0.94
C LYS A 322 16.71 -17.80 -2.00
N ILE A 323 15.65 -17.11 -2.45
CA ILE A 323 14.72 -17.62 -3.46
C ILE A 323 15.27 -17.40 -4.87
N TRP A 324 15.68 -16.16 -5.16
CA TRP A 324 15.95 -15.66 -6.52
C TRP A 324 17.42 -15.62 -6.91
N GLY A 325 18.33 -15.93 -5.99
CA GLY A 325 19.77 -15.83 -6.22
C GLY A 325 20.26 -14.38 -6.36
N PRO A 326 21.53 -14.18 -6.77
CA PRO A 326 22.16 -12.85 -6.82
C PRO A 326 21.58 -11.93 -7.91
N SER A 327 20.96 -12.50 -8.96
CA SER A 327 20.31 -11.71 -10.02
C SER A 327 18.95 -11.15 -9.61
N LEU A 328 18.39 -11.63 -8.49
CA LEU A 328 17.09 -11.22 -7.96
C LEU A 328 15.95 -11.29 -9.00
N GLY A 329 16.00 -12.28 -9.90
CA GLY A 329 14.97 -12.47 -10.93
C GLY A 329 15.02 -11.48 -12.10
N LYS A 330 16.13 -10.74 -12.25
CA LYS A 330 16.35 -9.84 -13.40
C LYS A 330 16.15 -10.57 -14.72
N GLY A 331 15.47 -9.92 -15.66
CA GLY A 331 15.23 -10.43 -17.01
C GLY A 331 14.24 -11.60 -17.09
N ALA A 332 13.63 -12.01 -15.97
CA ALA A 332 12.86 -13.24 -15.87
C ALA A 332 13.65 -14.51 -16.24
N ASP A 333 14.95 -14.51 -15.93
CA ASP A 333 15.87 -15.63 -16.17
C ASP A 333 15.93 -16.53 -14.93
N PHE A 334 14.95 -17.42 -14.80
CA PHE A 334 14.86 -18.40 -13.71
C PHE A 334 13.95 -19.57 -14.08
N ASP A 335 14.14 -20.69 -13.40
CA ASP A 335 13.25 -21.85 -13.47
C ASP A 335 11.97 -21.59 -12.65
N ILE A 336 10.83 -21.55 -13.35
CA ILE A 336 9.52 -21.23 -12.76
C ILE A 336 9.11 -22.29 -11.73
N ASP A 337 9.32 -23.58 -12.02
CA ASP A 337 8.88 -24.67 -11.16
C ASP A 337 9.74 -24.73 -9.89
N ALA A 338 11.05 -24.53 -10.01
CA ALA A 338 11.95 -24.44 -8.87
C ALA A 338 11.59 -23.27 -7.94
N ILE A 339 11.28 -22.09 -8.50
CA ILE A 339 10.86 -20.93 -7.70
C ILE A 339 9.50 -21.18 -7.04
N ALA A 340 8.55 -21.76 -7.77
CA ALA A 340 7.24 -22.10 -7.23
C ALA A 340 7.35 -23.07 -6.04
N GLU A 341 8.23 -24.07 -6.13
CA GLU A 341 8.49 -25.01 -5.05
C GLU A 341 9.01 -24.30 -3.79
N LYS A 342 10.02 -23.42 -3.93
CA LYS A 342 10.56 -22.66 -2.80
C LYS A 342 9.51 -21.75 -2.17
N LEU A 343 8.80 -20.98 -2.99
CA LEU A 343 7.73 -20.08 -2.51
C LEU A 343 6.58 -20.84 -1.82
N SER A 344 6.35 -22.11 -2.16
CA SER A 344 5.31 -22.92 -1.53
C SER A 344 5.56 -23.26 -0.06
N LYS A 345 6.81 -23.13 0.41
CA LYS A 345 7.26 -23.38 1.80
C LYS A 345 7.13 -22.12 2.68
N ILE A 346 7.21 -20.94 2.06
CA ILE A 346 7.12 -19.63 2.73
C ILE A 346 5.76 -19.43 3.40
N GLY A 347 5.77 -18.99 4.66
CA GLY A 347 4.59 -18.81 5.51
C GLY A 347 4.01 -20.10 6.08
N LYS A 348 4.53 -21.28 5.69
CA LYS A 348 4.12 -22.59 6.22
C LYS A 348 5.16 -23.15 7.15
N THR A 349 6.34 -23.43 6.61
CA THR A 349 7.48 -24.05 7.30
C THR A 349 8.67 -23.12 7.38
N GLU A 350 8.74 -22.12 6.52
CA GLU A 350 9.82 -21.13 6.45
C GLU A 350 9.22 -19.72 6.50
N PRO A 351 9.79 -18.77 7.25
CA PRO A 351 9.36 -17.38 7.23
C PRO A 351 9.78 -16.70 5.92
N ALA A 352 9.13 -15.59 5.59
CA ALA A 352 9.51 -14.79 4.42
C ALA A 352 10.82 -14.02 4.67
N THR A 353 11.70 -13.99 3.68
CA THR A 353 12.90 -13.13 3.68
C THR A 353 12.86 -12.15 2.52
N SER A 354 13.65 -11.09 2.62
CA SER A 354 13.82 -10.06 1.58
C SER A 354 15.28 -9.63 1.49
N TRP A 355 15.60 -8.75 0.54
CA TRP A 355 16.94 -8.18 0.45
C TRP A 355 17.28 -7.35 1.70
N LEU A 356 16.32 -6.57 2.22
CA LEU A 356 16.49 -5.75 3.42
C LEU A 356 16.47 -6.56 4.72
N HIS A 357 15.64 -7.61 4.78
CA HIS A 357 15.48 -8.47 5.95
C HIS A 357 15.79 -9.92 5.57
N PRO A 358 17.08 -10.32 5.56
CA PRO A 358 17.51 -11.66 5.12
C PRO A 358 17.33 -12.76 6.18
N ASN A 359 16.98 -12.39 7.41
CA ASN A 359 16.85 -13.29 8.55
C ASN A 359 15.44 -13.89 8.66
N ASP A 360 15.35 -15.03 9.34
CA ASP A 360 14.16 -15.90 9.40
C ASP A 360 13.31 -15.63 10.67
N ASP A 361 12.65 -14.47 10.77
CA ASP A 361 11.89 -14.02 11.96
C ASP A 361 10.42 -13.62 11.70
N GLY A 362 9.78 -14.23 10.69
CA GLY A 362 8.41 -13.92 10.25
C GLY A 362 7.31 -14.94 10.62
N GLU A 363 6.12 -14.70 10.07
CA GLU A 363 4.94 -15.56 10.25
C GLU A 363 5.17 -16.96 9.67
N ILE A 364 4.94 -17.99 10.48
CA ILE A 364 4.88 -19.39 10.05
C ILE A 364 3.66 -20.10 10.66
N GLN A 365 3.09 -21.03 9.90
CA GLN A 365 1.97 -21.85 10.35
C GLN A 365 2.39 -22.92 11.37
N SER A 366 3.51 -23.59 11.10
CA SER A 366 3.89 -24.82 11.80
C SER A 366 4.61 -24.55 13.13
N THR A 367 3.96 -23.85 14.07
CA THR A 367 4.50 -23.58 15.41
C THR A 367 4.44 -24.81 16.35
N GLY A 368 3.68 -25.85 15.96
CA GLY A 368 3.38 -27.00 16.81
C GLY A 368 2.36 -26.70 17.93
N GLN A 369 1.80 -25.49 17.96
CA GLN A 369 0.76 -25.09 18.90
C GLN A 369 -0.62 -25.22 18.27
N PHE A 370 -1.60 -25.67 19.05
CA PHE A 370 -2.97 -25.90 18.60
C PHE A 370 -3.97 -25.19 19.51
N CYS A 371 -5.05 -24.69 18.93
CA CYS A 371 -6.16 -24.12 19.67
C CYS A 371 -6.91 -25.21 20.45
N SER A 372 -7.15 -24.98 21.75
CA SER A 372 -7.90 -25.90 22.61
C SER A 372 -9.33 -26.17 22.14
N ASP A 373 -9.97 -25.19 21.51
CA ASP A 373 -11.41 -25.24 21.22
C ASP A 373 -11.72 -25.92 19.88
N CYS A 374 -10.83 -25.71 18.89
CA CYS A 374 -11.02 -26.23 17.53
C CYS A 374 -9.93 -27.19 17.05
N GLY A 375 -8.84 -27.35 17.79
CA GLY A 375 -7.70 -28.18 17.41
C GLY A 375 -6.93 -27.68 16.18
N GLY A 376 -7.21 -26.46 15.71
CA GLY A 376 -6.50 -25.85 14.59
C GLY A 376 -5.11 -25.35 15.00
N GLU A 377 -4.14 -25.44 14.09
CA GLU A 377 -2.79 -24.91 14.29
C GLU A 377 -2.79 -23.39 14.46
N LEU A 378 -1.96 -22.90 15.38
CA LEU A 378 -1.77 -21.47 15.64
C LEU A 378 -0.53 -20.97 14.88
N TYR A 379 -0.68 -19.82 14.23
CA TYR A 379 0.42 -19.15 13.53
C TYR A 379 1.28 -18.37 14.52
N SER A 380 2.57 -18.21 14.20
CA SER A 380 3.42 -17.24 14.89
C SER A 380 3.02 -15.81 14.54
N ASP A 381 3.51 -14.86 15.33
CA ASP A 381 3.30 -13.45 15.04
C ASP A 381 4.01 -13.02 13.75
N PRO A 382 3.45 -12.05 13.01
CA PRO A 382 4.06 -11.54 11.79
C PRO A 382 5.33 -10.72 12.08
N GLY A 383 6.36 -10.94 11.26
CA GLY A 383 7.61 -10.18 11.31
C GLY A 383 7.59 -8.93 10.43
N PRO A 384 8.74 -8.23 10.31
CA PRO A 384 8.86 -7.02 9.50
C PRO A 384 8.47 -7.22 8.02
N ASN A 385 8.87 -8.34 7.42
CA ASN A 385 8.53 -8.72 6.03
C ASN A 385 7.03 -9.00 5.83
N ASP A 386 6.29 -9.28 6.90
CA ASP A 386 4.89 -9.66 6.86
C ASP A 386 3.94 -8.48 7.08
N LEU A 387 4.44 -7.33 7.53
CA LEU A 387 3.62 -6.17 7.87
C LEU A 387 3.86 -4.96 6.98
N ASP A 388 5.03 -4.88 6.32
CA ASP A 388 5.42 -3.71 5.54
C ASP A 388 5.89 -4.08 4.12
N LEU A 389 5.65 -3.16 3.19
CA LEU A 389 6.25 -3.13 1.87
C LEU A 389 6.53 -1.69 1.50
N TYR A 390 7.73 -1.41 0.99
CA TYR A 390 8.13 -0.07 0.55
C TYR A 390 7.59 0.22 -0.85
N LEU A 391 6.26 0.11 -0.95
CA LEU A 391 5.42 0.47 -2.07
C LEU A 391 4.20 1.24 -1.54
N HIS A 392 4.02 2.47 -2.00
CA HIS A 392 2.98 3.36 -1.51
C HIS A 392 2.23 4.02 -2.67
N ALA A 393 0.91 3.89 -2.69
CA ALA A 393 0.02 4.58 -3.61
C ALA A 393 -0.06 6.06 -3.24
N TYR A 394 0.75 6.88 -3.87
CA TYR A 394 1.02 8.24 -3.41
C TYR A 394 0.01 9.28 -3.92
N LYS A 395 -0.30 9.25 -5.22
CA LYS A 395 -1.13 10.28 -5.85
C LYS A 395 -2.01 9.72 -6.94
N TYR A 396 -3.31 9.93 -6.84
CA TYR A 396 -4.26 9.63 -7.92
C TYR A 396 -4.89 10.94 -8.41
N SER A 397 -5.11 11.05 -9.72
CA SER A 397 -5.79 12.21 -10.30
C SER A 397 -6.64 11.82 -11.49
N SER A 398 -7.80 12.46 -11.61
CA SER A 398 -8.65 12.36 -12.80
C SER A 398 -8.00 13.07 -13.98
N SER A 399 -8.15 12.51 -15.18
CA SER A 399 -7.75 13.14 -16.45
C SER A 399 -8.81 14.08 -17.03
N GLN A 400 -9.97 14.20 -16.39
CA GLN A 400 -11.06 15.07 -16.85
C GLN A 400 -10.76 16.56 -16.61
N GLU A 401 -11.37 17.43 -17.40
CA GLU A 401 -11.33 18.88 -17.19
C GLU A 401 -11.97 19.23 -15.83
N ASN A 402 -11.26 20.00 -14.99
CA ASN A 402 -11.59 20.23 -13.57
C ASN A 402 -11.69 18.93 -12.72
N GLY A 403 -10.91 17.90 -13.09
CA GLY A 403 -10.83 16.64 -12.36
C GLY A 403 -10.26 16.77 -10.94
N TRP A 404 -10.61 15.80 -10.10
CA TRP A 404 -10.08 15.69 -8.74
C TRP A 404 -8.61 15.23 -8.72
N SER A 405 -7.88 15.59 -7.66
CA SER A 405 -6.56 15.02 -7.35
C SER A 405 -6.41 14.84 -5.85
N TYR A 406 -6.11 13.61 -5.45
CA TYR A 406 -5.82 13.27 -4.05
C TYR A 406 -4.37 12.79 -3.94
N GLN A 407 -3.76 13.11 -2.81
CA GLN A 407 -2.36 12.78 -2.52
C GLN A 407 -2.20 12.51 -1.02
N THR A 408 -1.38 11.54 -0.66
CA THR A 408 -0.96 11.28 0.72
C THR A 408 0.30 12.06 1.09
N GLU A 409 0.62 12.09 2.38
CA GLU A 409 1.99 12.38 2.79
C GLU A 409 2.92 11.27 2.28
N LEU A 410 4.18 11.62 2.00
CA LEU A 410 5.18 10.60 1.70
C LEU A 410 5.44 9.76 2.96
N PRO A 411 5.53 8.43 2.83
CA PRO A 411 5.80 7.57 3.98
C PRO A 411 7.21 7.79 4.51
N GLU A 412 7.41 7.55 5.82
CA GLU A 412 8.68 7.85 6.50
C GLU A 412 9.91 7.23 5.82
N TRP A 413 9.81 5.96 5.41
CA TRP A 413 10.88 5.23 4.72
C TRP A 413 11.28 5.86 3.36
N ALA A 414 10.42 6.69 2.76
CA ALA A 414 10.67 7.38 1.49
C ALA A 414 11.35 8.75 1.68
N VAL A 415 11.34 9.32 2.89
CA VAL A 415 11.84 10.67 3.16
C VAL A 415 12.93 10.73 4.22
N GLU A 416 13.21 9.64 4.94
CA GLU A 416 14.23 9.59 6.00
C GLU A 416 15.59 10.17 5.55
N THR A 417 16.10 9.70 4.40
CA THR A 417 17.34 10.22 3.81
C THR A 417 17.22 11.70 3.42
N GLN A 418 16.07 12.09 2.86
CA GLN A 418 15.81 13.47 2.43
C GLN A 418 15.75 14.43 3.64
N LYS A 419 15.15 13.99 4.76
CA LYS A 419 15.09 14.77 6.01
C LYS A 419 16.48 15.04 6.57
N LYS A 420 17.40 14.07 6.50
CA LYS A 420 18.81 14.27 6.89
C LYS A 420 19.47 15.40 6.09
N TYR A 421 19.31 15.42 4.77
CA TYR A 421 19.90 16.46 3.93
C TYR A 421 19.20 17.81 4.06
N MET A 422 17.88 17.82 4.29
CA MET A 422 17.15 19.05 4.57
C MET A 422 17.55 19.66 5.93
N ALA A 423 17.80 18.82 6.95
CA ALA A 423 18.36 19.29 8.22
C ALA A 423 19.72 19.95 8.02
N LEU A 424 20.62 19.35 7.23
CA LEU A 424 21.90 19.96 6.87
C LEU A 424 21.72 21.28 6.10
N ALA A 425 20.77 21.37 5.17
CA ALA A 425 20.46 22.63 4.49
C ALA A 425 20.01 23.71 5.49
N LEU A 426 19.22 23.33 6.49
CA LEU A 426 18.79 24.22 7.56
C LEU A 426 19.95 24.71 8.43
N GLU A 427 20.90 23.83 8.77
CA GLU A 427 22.14 24.21 9.46
C GLU A 427 22.96 25.23 8.63
N GLN A 428 22.97 25.12 7.30
CA GLN A 428 23.61 26.14 6.46
C GLN A 428 22.84 27.46 6.50
N ALA A 429 21.51 27.44 6.46
CA ALA A 429 20.69 28.65 6.56
C ALA A 429 20.95 29.41 7.89
N GLU A 430 21.17 28.67 8.99
CA GLU A 430 21.52 29.23 10.29
C GLU A 430 22.91 29.90 10.34
N LYS A 431 23.79 29.65 9.37
CA LYS A 431 25.09 30.36 9.25
C LYS A 431 24.97 31.73 8.58
N CYS A 432 23.84 32.03 7.93
CA CYS A 432 23.67 33.31 7.24
C CYS A 432 23.83 34.48 8.23
N PRO A 433 24.60 35.53 7.89
CA PRO A 433 24.70 36.74 8.70
C PRO A 433 23.32 37.40 8.87
N GLN A 434 23.11 38.08 10.01
CA GLN A 434 21.86 38.79 10.29
C GLN A 434 21.74 40.02 9.38
N ILE A 435 20.88 39.94 8.38
CA ILE A 435 20.71 40.98 7.36
C ILE A 435 19.21 41.20 7.11
N ASP A 436 18.72 42.40 7.41
CA ASP A 436 17.31 42.78 7.27
C ASP A 436 16.81 42.75 5.80
N SER A 437 17.73 42.75 4.83
CA SER A 437 17.43 42.82 3.39
C SER A 437 17.46 41.48 2.65
N ALA A 438 17.73 40.36 3.33
CA ALA A 438 17.88 39.05 2.69
C ALA A 438 17.29 37.91 3.52
N PHE A 439 16.68 36.92 2.87
CA PHE A 439 16.23 35.71 3.54
C PHE A 439 17.39 34.76 3.79
N ARG A 440 17.35 34.09 4.94
CA ARG A 440 18.35 33.09 5.33
C ARG A 440 17.98 31.74 4.73
N VAL A 441 18.58 31.44 3.58
CA VAL A 441 18.35 30.19 2.85
C VAL A 441 19.62 29.37 2.91
N GLY A 442 19.47 28.05 2.98
CA GLY A 442 20.55 27.10 2.92
C GLY A 442 20.27 26.06 1.86
N ALA A 443 21.34 25.56 1.22
CA ALA A 443 21.28 24.60 0.14
C ALA A 443 22.32 23.49 0.32
N VAL A 444 21.99 22.28 -0.13
CA VAL A 444 22.86 21.11 -0.17
C VAL A 444 22.70 20.44 -1.53
N ILE A 445 23.82 20.10 -2.17
CA ILE A 445 23.82 19.31 -3.40
C ILE A 445 24.38 17.93 -3.05
N THR A 446 23.62 16.89 -3.37
CA THR A 446 24.06 15.50 -3.22
C THR A 446 24.19 14.83 -4.58
N CYS A 447 25.09 13.85 -4.67
CA CYS A 447 25.20 12.96 -5.83
C CYS A 447 25.65 11.59 -5.36
N GLY A 448 25.02 10.52 -5.86
CA GLY A 448 25.40 9.15 -5.48
C GLY A 448 25.28 8.86 -3.98
N GLY A 449 24.35 9.51 -3.28
CA GLY A 449 24.21 9.40 -1.83
C GLY A 449 25.23 10.20 -1.01
N GLN A 450 26.05 11.06 -1.62
CA GLN A 450 27.05 11.87 -0.92
C GLN A 450 26.80 13.36 -1.08
N VAL A 451 27.09 14.15 -0.05
CA VAL A 451 27.08 15.62 -0.15
C VAL A 451 28.33 16.07 -0.92
N ILE A 452 28.13 16.69 -2.08
CA ILE A 452 29.23 17.19 -2.91
C ILE A 452 29.49 18.68 -2.69
N SER A 453 28.47 19.43 -2.27
CA SER A 453 28.58 20.84 -1.93
C SER A 453 27.43 21.31 -1.05
N THR A 454 27.63 22.41 -0.35
CA THR A 454 26.63 23.10 0.47
C THR A 454 26.68 24.59 0.16
N GLY A 455 25.66 25.36 0.53
CA GLY A 455 25.61 26.80 0.29
C GLY A 455 24.69 27.49 1.28
N HIS A 456 24.94 28.76 1.58
CA HIS A 456 23.99 29.61 2.28
C HIS A 456 23.96 31.03 1.71
N THR A 457 22.88 31.78 1.96
CA THR A 457 22.72 33.14 1.44
C THR A 457 23.93 34.02 1.82
N ARG A 458 24.52 34.69 0.81
CA ARG A 458 25.70 35.56 0.94
C ARG A 458 26.95 34.89 1.53
N GLU A 459 27.10 33.59 1.33
CA GLU A 459 28.35 32.89 1.65
C GLU A 459 29.51 33.34 0.74
N LEU A 460 29.22 33.54 -0.54
CA LEU A 460 30.16 34.12 -1.51
C LEU A 460 29.90 35.62 -1.70
N GLU A 461 30.94 36.35 -2.11
CA GLU A 461 30.89 37.80 -2.31
C GLU A 461 29.72 38.24 -3.22
N GLY A 462 29.08 39.34 -2.84
CA GLY A 462 27.96 39.93 -3.57
C GLY A 462 26.58 39.42 -3.12
N ASN A 463 25.57 39.70 -3.93
CA ASN A 463 24.18 39.30 -3.65
C ASN A 463 23.91 37.86 -4.11
N THR A 464 24.54 36.89 -3.47
CA THR A 464 24.47 35.46 -3.82
C THR A 464 23.39 34.72 -3.00
N HIS A 465 22.68 33.80 -3.65
CA HIS A 465 21.72 32.91 -2.99
C HIS A 465 22.38 31.57 -2.62
N ALA A 466 21.74 30.79 -1.76
CA ALA A 466 22.28 29.54 -1.27
C ALA A 466 22.58 28.52 -2.38
N GLU A 467 21.65 28.34 -3.32
CA GLU A 467 21.80 27.43 -4.47
C GLU A 467 22.96 27.87 -5.37
N GLN A 468 23.10 29.17 -5.59
CA GLN A 468 24.23 29.75 -6.32
C GLN A 468 25.54 29.44 -5.59
N CYS A 469 25.63 29.69 -4.28
CA CYS A 469 26.84 29.43 -3.50
C CYS A 469 27.23 27.95 -3.54
N ALA A 470 26.27 27.04 -3.41
CA ALA A 470 26.51 25.60 -3.47
C ALA A 470 27.09 25.17 -4.84
N MET A 471 26.52 25.67 -5.94
CA MET A 471 27.00 25.36 -7.28
C MET A 471 28.39 25.96 -7.55
N GLU A 472 28.57 27.25 -7.26
CA GLU A 472 29.83 27.97 -7.54
C GLU A 472 31.01 27.36 -6.77
N LYS A 473 30.83 27.02 -5.48
CA LYS A 473 31.86 26.32 -4.69
C LYS A 473 32.20 24.94 -5.24
N TYR A 474 31.19 24.21 -5.73
CA TYR A 474 31.44 22.92 -6.38
C TYR A 474 32.27 23.12 -7.65
N PHE A 475 31.90 24.09 -8.47
CA PHE A 475 32.57 24.35 -9.75
C PHE A 475 34.02 24.78 -9.58
N GLU A 476 34.30 25.62 -8.60
CA GLU A 476 35.67 26.00 -8.22
C GLU A 476 36.48 24.77 -7.80
N LYS A 477 35.94 23.95 -6.89
CA LYS A 477 36.59 22.73 -6.42
C LYS A 477 36.81 21.70 -7.54
N ALA A 478 35.84 21.56 -8.45
CA ALA A 478 35.87 20.59 -9.54
C ALA A 478 36.68 21.06 -10.76
N GLY A 479 37.00 22.35 -10.85
CA GLY A 479 37.63 22.94 -12.04
C GLY A 479 36.76 22.88 -13.30
N SER A 480 35.44 22.75 -13.16
CA SER A 480 34.48 22.59 -14.26
C SER A 480 33.16 23.29 -13.92
N ARG A 481 32.41 23.74 -14.94
CA ARG A 481 31.04 24.29 -14.81
C ARG A 481 29.96 23.22 -14.97
N THR A 482 30.30 21.94 -14.79
CA THR A 482 29.37 20.81 -14.94
C THR A 482 29.19 20.07 -13.64
N LEU A 483 27.94 19.70 -13.33
CA LEU A 483 27.61 18.83 -12.21
C LEU A 483 27.56 17.37 -12.67
N PRO A 484 27.90 16.40 -11.79
CA PRO A 484 27.72 14.99 -12.09
C PRO A 484 26.26 14.66 -12.43
N SER A 485 26.05 13.59 -13.18
CA SER A 485 24.70 13.16 -13.52
C SER A 485 24.05 12.48 -12.32
N GLY A 486 22.79 12.81 -12.02
CA GLY A 486 22.00 12.14 -10.99
C GLY A 486 22.05 12.85 -9.63
N CYS A 487 22.39 14.13 -9.63
CA CYS A 487 22.41 14.97 -8.44
C CYS A 487 21.00 15.28 -7.94
N GLU A 488 20.91 15.57 -6.65
CA GLU A 488 19.72 16.12 -5.99
C GLU A 488 20.12 17.45 -5.35
N ILE A 489 19.18 18.39 -5.29
CA ILE A 489 19.37 19.65 -4.57
C ILE A 489 18.33 19.76 -3.46
N TYR A 490 18.78 20.13 -2.26
CA TYR A 490 17.95 20.39 -1.10
C TYR A 490 18.08 21.87 -0.77
N THR A 491 16.99 22.61 -0.75
CA THR A 491 16.98 24.03 -0.39
C THR A 491 15.92 24.30 0.66
N THR A 492 16.23 25.14 1.65
CA THR A 492 15.29 25.38 2.76
C THR A 492 14.05 26.15 2.31
N MET A 493 14.13 26.85 1.18
CA MET A 493 13.05 27.64 0.58
C MET A 493 12.98 27.36 -0.92
N GLU A 494 11.78 27.42 -1.51
CA GLU A 494 11.59 27.24 -2.94
C GLU A 494 12.54 28.13 -3.78
N PRO A 495 13.22 27.58 -4.81
CA PRO A 495 14.08 28.38 -5.67
C PRO A 495 13.31 29.56 -6.27
N CYS A 496 13.88 30.75 -6.21
CA CYS A 496 13.22 31.92 -6.79
C CYS A 496 13.15 31.81 -8.32
N SER A 497 11.97 32.12 -8.88
CA SER A 497 11.78 32.22 -10.33
C SER A 497 12.17 33.59 -10.89
N GLU A 498 12.27 34.61 -10.03
CA GLU A 498 12.62 35.98 -10.38
C GLU A 498 13.50 36.60 -9.29
N ARG A 499 14.28 37.63 -9.63
CA ARG A 499 15.10 38.39 -8.67
C ARG A 499 15.04 39.88 -8.95
N LEU A 500 14.62 40.66 -7.93
CA LEU A 500 14.60 42.13 -7.98
C LEU A 500 15.97 42.76 -8.27
N SER A 501 17.05 42.07 -7.90
CA SER A 501 18.43 42.51 -8.19
C SER A 501 18.83 42.41 -9.66
N GLY A 502 18.03 41.76 -10.52
CA GLY A 502 18.38 41.47 -11.92
C GLY A 502 19.33 40.28 -12.12
N ASN A 503 19.98 39.79 -11.06
CA ASN A 503 20.79 38.56 -11.12
C ASN A 503 20.00 37.34 -11.58
N LYS A 504 20.69 36.36 -12.20
CA LYS A 504 20.08 35.10 -12.63
C LYS A 504 19.34 34.38 -11.47
N PRO A 505 18.03 34.05 -11.63
CA PRO A 505 17.25 33.34 -10.62
C PRO A 505 17.76 31.93 -10.32
N CYS A 506 17.45 31.41 -9.14
CA CYS A 506 17.88 30.08 -8.71
C CYS A 506 17.25 28.99 -9.57
N LEU A 507 16.00 29.17 -9.98
CA LEU A 507 15.32 28.30 -10.94
C LEU A 507 16.13 28.12 -12.22
N GLU A 508 16.51 29.22 -12.86
CA GLU A 508 17.22 29.18 -14.14
C GLU A 508 18.62 28.57 -13.99
N ARG A 509 19.27 28.73 -12.83
CA ARG A 509 20.55 28.04 -12.52
C ARG A 509 20.37 26.52 -12.42
N ILE A 510 19.28 26.06 -11.82
CA ILE A 510 18.98 24.62 -11.76
C ILE A 510 18.66 24.10 -13.17
N LEU A 511 17.88 24.85 -13.96
CA LEU A 511 17.50 24.48 -15.33
C LEU A 511 18.69 24.42 -16.31
N ASP A 512 19.69 25.29 -16.16
CA ASP A 512 20.95 25.19 -16.92
C ASP A 512 21.64 23.83 -16.73
N HIS A 513 21.39 23.17 -15.60
CA HIS A 513 21.96 21.88 -15.22
C HIS A 513 20.89 20.79 -15.12
N LYS A 514 19.82 20.87 -15.92
CA LYS A 514 18.71 19.92 -15.90
C LYS A 514 19.11 18.46 -16.13
N ASP A 515 20.18 18.22 -16.90
CA ASP A 515 20.69 16.86 -17.16
C ASP A 515 21.53 16.29 -16.00
N SER A 516 21.85 17.15 -15.02
CA SER A 516 22.53 16.76 -13.79
C SER A 516 21.54 16.49 -12.65
N PHE A 517 20.47 17.26 -12.53
CA PHE A 517 19.52 17.15 -11.41
C PHE A 517 18.34 16.21 -11.66
N THR A 518 18.07 15.28 -10.76
CA THR A 518 16.85 14.44 -10.79
C THR A 518 15.70 15.05 -10.00
N THR A 519 16.01 15.64 -8.84
CA THR A 519 15.01 16.15 -7.90
C THR A 519 15.49 17.41 -7.17
N CYS A 520 14.58 18.37 -7.03
CA CYS A 520 14.68 19.52 -6.15
C CYS A 520 13.78 19.29 -4.93
N TYR A 521 14.42 19.18 -3.76
CA TYR A 521 13.76 19.07 -2.46
C TYR A 521 13.70 20.44 -1.79
N VAL A 522 12.52 20.80 -1.28
CA VAL A 522 12.29 22.11 -0.64
C VAL A 522 11.80 21.95 0.80
N GLY A 523 12.25 22.82 1.71
CA GLY A 523 11.72 22.85 3.07
C GLY A 523 10.35 23.52 3.14
N VAL A 524 10.24 24.71 2.56
CA VAL A 524 9.00 25.49 2.47
C VAL A 524 8.79 26.02 1.06
N MET A 525 7.55 25.97 0.57
CA MET A 525 7.16 26.69 -0.65
C MET A 525 7.20 28.19 -0.38
N GLU A 526 7.58 29.00 -1.37
CA GLU A 526 7.69 30.45 -1.16
C GLU A 526 6.29 31.04 -0.87
N PRO A 527 6.09 31.71 0.27
CA PRO A 527 4.80 32.34 0.56
C PRO A 527 4.46 33.43 -0.47
N ASN A 528 3.17 33.52 -0.85
CA ASN A 528 2.63 34.50 -1.82
C ASN A 528 2.92 35.98 -1.47
N THR A 529 3.44 36.25 -0.27
CA THR A 529 3.88 37.57 0.17
C THR A 529 5.17 38.07 -0.50
N PHE A 530 5.95 37.19 -1.15
CA PHE A 530 7.29 37.54 -1.66
C PHE A 530 7.35 37.69 -3.19
N ILE A 531 6.77 36.75 -3.92
CA ILE A 531 6.50 36.83 -5.36
C ILE A 531 5.04 36.45 -5.53
N SER A 532 4.26 37.27 -6.26
CA SER A 532 2.81 37.05 -6.41
C SER A 532 2.48 35.72 -7.12
N VAL A 533 3.41 35.21 -7.94
CA VAL A 533 3.35 33.88 -8.60
C VAL A 533 4.77 33.30 -8.79
N ASN A 534 5.25 32.44 -7.89
CA ASN A 534 6.46 31.65 -8.16
C ASN A 534 6.13 30.48 -9.11
N VAL A 535 6.87 30.35 -10.22
CA VAL A 535 6.64 29.32 -11.26
C VAL A 535 7.64 28.16 -11.22
N SER A 536 8.54 28.14 -10.23
CA SER A 536 9.66 27.19 -10.13
C SER A 536 9.22 25.75 -10.12
N ARG A 537 8.27 25.38 -9.25
CA ARG A 537 7.73 24.01 -9.24
C ARG A 537 7.30 23.54 -10.62
N LYS A 538 6.49 24.34 -11.34
CA LYS A 538 5.96 23.97 -12.65
C LYS A 538 7.08 23.80 -13.67
N LYS A 539 7.96 24.81 -13.80
CA LYS A 539 9.07 24.79 -14.77
C LYS A 539 10.07 23.64 -14.51
N LEU A 540 10.38 23.35 -13.25
CA LEU A 540 11.23 22.20 -12.89
C LEU A 540 10.60 20.88 -13.32
N GLN A 541 9.31 20.69 -13.03
CA GLN A 541 8.58 19.49 -13.43
C GLN A 541 8.51 19.33 -14.96
N GLU A 542 8.27 20.41 -15.69
CA GLU A 542 8.28 20.43 -17.17
C GLU A 542 9.66 20.10 -17.74
N ALA A 543 10.74 20.50 -17.07
CA ALA A 543 12.11 20.15 -17.43
C ALA A 543 12.52 18.73 -17.02
N GLY A 544 11.63 17.94 -16.42
CA GLY A 544 11.92 16.59 -15.96
C GLY A 544 12.61 16.51 -14.60
N ILE A 545 12.71 17.60 -13.84
CA ILE A 545 13.20 17.61 -12.47
C ILE A 545 12.02 17.46 -11.51
N SER A 546 12.05 16.44 -10.66
CA SER A 546 10.99 16.26 -9.66
C SER A 546 11.06 17.37 -8.61
N TYR A 547 9.91 17.79 -8.10
CA TYR A 547 9.82 18.82 -7.05
C TYR A 547 9.09 18.24 -5.85
N ILE A 548 9.76 18.15 -4.70
CA ILE A 548 9.22 17.50 -3.50
C ILE A 548 9.45 18.39 -2.28
N GLN A 549 8.38 18.74 -1.59
CA GLN A 549 8.49 19.36 -0.28
C GLN A 549 8.81 18.29 0.77
N VAL A 550 9.85 18.50 1.56
CA VAL A 550 10.25 17.56 2.62
C VAL A 550 9.33 17.76 3.83
N PRO A 551 8.54 16.75 4.23
CA PRO A 551 7.60 16.89 5.34
C PRO A 551 8.29 17.23 6.67
N GLY A 552 7.67 18.10 7.46
CA GLY A 552 8.17 18.50 8.79
C GLY A 552 9.16 19.66 8.82
N PHE A 553 9.56 20.21 7.67
CA PHE A 553 10.55 21.32 7.60
C PHE A 553 9.95 22.70 7.31
N ALA A 554 8.68 22.78 6.91
CA ALA A 554 8.07 24.02 6.44
C ALA A 554 8.15 25.17 7.46
N GLU A 555 7.69 24.93 8.69
CA GLU A 555 7.64 25.95 9.75
C GLU A 555 9.05 26.43 10.13
N LYS A 556 9.97 25.50 10.40
CA LYS A 556 11.33 25.83 10.81
C LYS A 556 12.12 26.52 9.68
N SER A 557 11.94 26.08 8.43
CA SER A 557 12.49 26.77 7.26
C SER A 557 12.01 28.22 7.17
N LEU A 558 10.71 28.45 7.40
CA LEU A 558 10.14 29.79 7.35
C LEU A 558 10.62 30.68 8.51
N GLU A 559 10.71 30.13 9.72
CA GLU A 559 11.24 30.81 10.90
C GLU A 559 12.69 31.27 10.67
N VAL A 560 13.57 30.35 10.26
CA VAL A 560 14.98 30.65 10.00
C VAL A 560 15.10 31.68 8.88
N ALA A 561 14.34 31.52 7.79
CA ALA A 561 14.40 32.44 6.66
C ALA A 561 14.05 33.88 7.05
N LYS A 562 13.06 34.08 7.94
CA LYS A 562 12.59 35.39 8.40
C LYS A 562 13.37 35.96 9.57
N ARG A 563 14.26 35.20 10.23
CA ARG A 563 14.99 35.67 11.41
C ARG A 563 15.86 36.89 11.09
N GLY A 564 15.45 38.06 11.60
CA GLY A 564 16.09 39.36 11.34
C GLY A 564 15.23 40.32 10.49
N HIS A 565 14.14 39.85 9.87
CA HIS A 565 13.17 40.72 9.22
C HIS A 565 12.24 41.34 10.28
N LYS A 566 12.06 42.67 10.24
CA LYS A 566 11.08 43.34 11.11
C LYS A 566 9.69 42.86 10.73
N GLU A 567 8.89 42.42 11.70
CA GLU A 567 7.47 42.15 11.48
C GLU A 567 6.83 43.41 10.90
N THR A 568 6.44 43.36 9.63
CA THR A 568 5.57 44.37 9.06
C THR A 568 4.27 44.27 9.84
N LYS A 569 4.03 45.22 10.75
CA LYS A 569 2.73 45.41 11.39
C LYS A 569 1.66 45.34 10.29
N GLN A 570 0.80 44.32 10.36
CA GLN A 570 -0.44 44.31 9.59
C GLN A 570 -1.18 45.61 9.91
N CYS A 571 -1.32 46.48 8.91
CA CYS A 571 -2.35 47.52 8.99
C CYS A 571 -3.71 46.81 9.07
N MET A 572 -4.49 47.22 10.08
CA MET A 572 -5.86 46.79 10.37
C MET A 572 -6.78 46.87 9.16
#